data_AF-A0A6N4SWW8-F1
#
_entry.id   AF-A0A6N4SWW8-F1
#
_cell.length_a   1.000
_cell.length_b   1.000
_cell.length_c   1.000
_cell.angle_alpha   90.00
_cell.angle_beta   90.00
_cell.angle_gamma   90.00
#
_symmetry.space_group_name_H-M   'P 1'
#
loop_
_entity.id
_entity.type
_entity.pdbx_description
1 polymer ?
#
loop_
_entity_poly.entity_id
_entity_poly.type
_entity_poly.pdbx_seq_one_letter_code
_entity_poly.pdbx_strand_id
1 'polypeptide(L)'
;MCFIAVPLLKEPFMKDQILEHWDINYLVSFLYIFLAESDFVISKEEAGILNESLHDTLVNVFFKTEEQKDAILKEVNAYTHALSEDQKMDLIEELTRKIDISFDVYELIVQELNKIAKSDKYISVEEHSLMYFIRLKLNKDYNDN
;
A
#
# COMPACT_ATOMS: atom_id res chain seq x y z
N MET A 1 27.12 -20.15 23.80
CA MET A 1 26.00 -19.35 23.27
C MET A 1 26.24 -19.19 21.78
N CYS A 2 25.46 -19.84 20.93
CA CYS A 2 25.51 -19.62 19.49
C CYS A 2 24.71 -18.35 19.18
N PHE A 3 25.40 -17.32 18.73
CA PHE A 3 24.77 -16.20 18.05
C PHE A 3 24.39 -16.68 16.65
N ILE A 4 23.09 -16.89 16.41
CA ILE A 4 22.58 -17.03 15.05
C ILE A 4 22.68 -15.63 14.46
N ALA A 5 23.67 -15.42 13.61
CA ALA A 5 23.75 -14.23 12.78
C ALA A 5 22.52 -14.22 11.86
N VAL A 6 21.56 -13.35 12.15
CA VAL A 6 20.52 -13.00 11.18
C VAL A 6 21.27 -12.33 10.02
N PRO A 7 21.20 -12.86 8.79
CA PRO A 7 21.79 -12.18 7.66
C PRO A 7 21.05 -10.84 7.52
N LEU A 8 21.77 -9.73 7.67
CA LEU A 8 21.36 -8.45 7.11
C LEU A 8 21.17 -8.68 5.61
N LEU A 9 19.92 -8.92 5.21
CA LEU A 9 19.53 -9.14 3.82
C LEU A 9 19.90 -7.88 3.04
N LYS A 10 20.72 -8.04 2.00
CA LYS A 10 21.19 -6.94 1.17
C LYS A 10 20.01 -6.26 0.47
N GLU A 11 19.77 -5.00 0.83
CA GLU A 11 18.70 -4.11 0.34
C GLU A 11 18.37 -4.15 -1.16
N PRO A 12 19.34 -4.20 -2.12
CA PRO A 12 18.98 -4.22 -3.54
C PRO A 12 18.24 -5.50 -3.97
N PHE A 13 18.48 -6.63 -3.29
CA PHE A 13 17.95 -7.94 -3.73
C PHE A 13 16.45 -8.10 -3.47
N MET A 14 15.92 -7.52 -2.39
CA MET A 14 14.48 -7.56 -2.12
C MET A 14 13.69 -6.65 -3.08
N LYS A 15 14.27 -5.49 -3.38
CA LYS A 15 13.65 -4.48 -4.24
C LYS A 15 13.44 -5.02 -5.65
N ASP A 16 14.44 -5.68 -6.22
CA ASP A 16 14.33 -6.30 -7.56
C ASP A 16 13.25 -7.39 -7.61
N GLN A 17 13.12 -8.23 -6.58
CA GLN A 17 12.10 -9.30 -6.52
C GLN A 17 10.67 -8.76 -6.41
N ILE A 18 10.46 -7.71 -5.61
CA ILE A 18 9.18 -7.02 -5.49
C ILE A 18 8.79 -6.43 -6.85
N LEU A 19 9.71 -5.68 -7.47
CA LEU A 19 9.46 -5.00 -8.73
C LEU A 19 9.24 -5.96 -9.90
N GLU A 20 9.68 -7.21 -9.86
CA GLU A 20 9.42 -8.16 -10.95
C GLU A 20 7.94 -8.55 -11.03
N HIS A 21 7.33 -8.94 -9.90
CA HIS A 21 6.02 -9.59 -9.92
C HIS A 21 4.87 -8.75 -9.34
N TRP A 22 5.15 -7.69 -8.58
CA TRP A 22 4.09 -6.83 -8.05
C TRP A 22 3.39 -6.10 -9.19
N ASP A 23 2.07 -6.26 -9.21
CA ASP A 23 1.15 -5.63 -10.14
C ASP A 23 0.22 -4.65 -9.39
N ILE A 24 -0.84 -4.18 -10.07
CA ILE A 24 -1.79 -3.23 -9.49
C ILE A 24 -2.44 -3.76 -8.19
N ASN A 25 -2.66 -5.06 -8.06
CA ASN A 25 -3.31 -5.64 -6.87
C ASN A 25 -2.41 -5.48 -5.64
N TYR A 26 -1.10 -5.69 -5.82
CA TYR A 26 -0.10 -5.52 -4.78
C TYR A 26 0.09 -4.05 -4.42
N LEU A 27 0.20 -3.17 -5.42
CA LEU A 27 0.31 -1.72 -5.20
C LEU A 27 -0.88 -1.21 -4.37
N VAL A 28 -2.11 -1.51 -4.78
CA VAL A 28 -3.30 -1.02 -4.07
C VAL A 28 -3.36 -1.55 -2.64
N SER A 29 -3.10 -2.84 -2.46
CA SER A 29 -3.06 -3.45 -1.13
C SER A 29 -2.01 -2.78 -0.23
N PHE A 30 -0.82 -2.52 -0.79
CA PHE A 30 0.25 -1.85 -0.09
C PHE A 30 -0.11 -0.42 0.31
N LEU A 31 -0.74 0.35 -0.59
CA LEU A 31 -1.18 1.71 -0.31
C LEU A 31 -2.20 1.76 0.83
N TYR A 32 -3.19 0.86 0.83
CA TYR A 32 -4.24 0.85 1.85
C TYR A 32 -3.69 0.46 3.22
N ILE A 33 -2.85 -0.58 3.28
CA ILE A 33 -2.22 -1.02 4.53
C ILE A 33 -1.25 0.04 5.05
N PHE A 34 -0.45 0.65 4.17
CA PHE A 34 0.51 1.66 4.58
C PHE A 34 -0.17 2.92 5.11
N LEU A 35 -1.29 3.34 4.50
CA LEU A 35 -2.08 4.45 5.03
C LEU A 35 -2.60 4.13 6.43
N ALA A 36 -3.24 2.97 6.61
CA ALA A 36 -3.78 2.60 7.91
C ALA A 36 -2.69 2.46 8.99
N GLU A 37 -1.52 1.92 8.63
CA GLU A 37 -0.38 1.80 9.56
C GLU A 37 0.40 3.11 9.75
N SER A 38 0.04 4.19 9.05
CA SER A 38 0.72 5.48 9.21
C SER A 38 0.42 6.11 10.56
N ASP A 39 -0.75 5.82 11.12
CA ASP A 39 -1.08 6.13 12.50
C ASP A 39 -0.46 5.08 13.43
N PHE A 40 0.15 5.53 14.54
CA PHE A 40 0.80 4.65 15.53
C PHE A 40 -0.14 3.60 16.14
N VAL A 41 -1.46 3.78 16.04
CA VAL A 41 -2.48 2.87 16.55
C VAL A 41 -3.65 2.79 15.58
N ILE A 42 -3.78 1.66 14.87
CA ILE A 42 -4.97 1.38 14.06
C ILE A 42 -6.18 1.14 14.96
N SER A 43 -7.27 1.87 14.72
CA SER A 43 -8.51 1.70 15.47
C SER A 43 -9.26 0.43 15.02
N LYS A 44 -10.16 -0.11 15.87
CA LYS A 44 -10.96 -1.29 15.47
C LYS A 44 -11.89 -0.97 14.30
N GLU A 45 -12.37 0.27 14.23
CA GLU A 45 -13.26 0.76 13.16
C GLU A 45 -12.49 0.89 11.85
N GLU A 46 -11.31 1.50 11.91
CA GLU A 46 -10.37 1.60 10.79
C GLU A 46 -9.95 0.23 10.26
N ALA A 47 -9.57 -0.71 11.13
CA ALA A 47 -9.26 -2.08 10.72
C ALA A 47 -10.45 -2.76 10.03
N GLY A 48 -11.69 -2.46 10.46
CA GLY A 48 -12.90 -2.94 9.80
C GLY A 48 -13.05 -2.39 8.39
N ILE A 49 -12.91 -1.06 8.24
CA ILE A 49 -13.02 -0.35 6.96
C ILE A 49 -11.88 -0.75 6.02
N LEU A 50 -10.64 -0.90 6.50
CA LEU A 50 -9.51 -1.40 5.73
C LEU A 50 -9.79 -2.78 5.15
N ASN A 51 -10.27 -3.72 5.98
CA ASN A 51 -10.57 -5.08 5.53
C ASN A 51 -11.70 -5.11 4.48
N GLU A 52 -12.74 -4.30 4.67
CA GLU A 52 -13.82 -4.14 3.70
C GLU A 52 -13.28 -3.58 2.37
N SER A 53 -12.51 -2.49 2.43
CA SER A 53 -11.94 -1.81 1.26
C SER A 53 -10.99 -2.73 0.46
N LEU A 54 -10.18 -3.53 1.16
CA LEU A 54 -9.31 -4.55 0.55
C LEU A 54 -10.12 -5.68 -0.09
N HIS A 55 -11.17 -6.16 0.58
CA HIS A 55 -12.04 -7.20 0.04
C HIS A 55 -12.79 -6.70 -1.20
N ASP A 56 -13.42 -5.53 -1.13
CA ASP A 56 -14.14 -4.94 -2.26
C ASP A 56 -13.21 -4.70 -3.45
N THR A 57 -12.03 -4.13 -3.21
CA THR A 57 -11.11 -3.84 -4.32
C THR A 57 -10.53 -5.12 -4.93
N LEU A 58 -10.03 -6.06 -4.13
CA LEU A 58 -9.38 -7.25 -4.65
C LEU A 58 -10.37 -8.28 -5.20
N VAL A 59 -11.46 -8.54 -4.48
CA VAL A 59 -12.41 -9.60 -4.83
C VAL A 59 -13.48 -9.08 -5.77
N ASN A 60 -14.10 -7.93 -5.46
CA ASN A 60 -15.26 -7.45 -6.23
C ASN A 60 -14.86 -6.65 -7.48
N VAL A 61 -13.77 -5.88 -7.42
CA VAL A 61 -13.30 -5.08 -8.57
C VAL A 61 -12.24 -5.82 -9.40
N PHE A 62 -11.23 -6.40 -8.76
CA PHE A 62 -10.14 -7.09 -9.45
C PHE A 62 -10.34 -8.60 -9.60
N PHE A 63 -11.49 -9.12 -9.19
CA PHE A 63 -11.92 -10.52 -9.38
C PHE A 63 -10.92 -11.57 -8.87
N LYS A 64 -10.22 -11.27 -7.77
CA LYS A 64 -9.36 -12.25 -7.08
C LYS A 64 -10.19 -13.22 -6.26
N THR A 65 -9.73 -14.46 -6.13
CA THR A 65 -10.30 -15.39 -5.15
C THR A 65 -9.90 -15.00 -3.73
N GLU A 66 -10.62 -15.51 -2.73
CA GLU A 66 -10.24 -15.35 -1.33
C GLU A 66 -8.82 -15.84 -1.05
N GLU A 67 -8.41 -16.97 -1.64
CA GLU A 67 -7.03 -17.47 -1.44
C GLU A 67 -5.98 -16.56 -2.07
N GLN A 68 -6.28 -15.96 -3.24
CA GLN A 68 -5.38 -15.01 -3.89
C GLN A 68 -5.27 -13.71 -3.09
N LYS A 69 -6.40 -13.20 -2.59
CA LYS A 69 -6.45 -12.04 -1.69
C LYS A 69 -5.56 -12.30 -0.46
N ASP A 70 -5.75 -13.43 0.22
CA ASP A 70 -4.99 -13.77 1.42
C ASP A 70 -3.48 -13.92 1.13
N ALA A 71 -3.11 -14.49 -0.03
CA ALA A 71 -1.71 -14.59 -0.45
C ALA A 71 -1.08 -13.20 -0.67
N ILE A 72 -1.77 -12.29 -1.38
CA ILE A 72 -1.32 -10.92 -1.61
C ILE A 72 -1.15 -10.20 -0.27
N LEU A 73 -2.16 -10.23 0.60
CA LEU A 73 -2.12 -9.53 1.88
C LEU A 73 -1.00 -10.05 2.79
N LYS A 74 -0.77 -11.36 2.81
CA LYS A 74 0.32 -11.96 3.59
C LYS A 74 1.67 -11.45 3.13
N GLU A 75 1.89 -11.38 1.83
CA GLU A 75 3.14 -10.89 1.27
C GLU A 75 3.32 -9.39 1.50
N VAL A 76 2.30 -8.60 1.18
CA VAL A 76 2.32 -7.14 1.37
C VAL A 76 2.62 -6.78 2.83
N ASN A 77 1.92 -7.39 3.80
CA ASN A 77 2.19 -7.15 5.23
C ASN A 77 3.63 -7.48 5.62
N ALA A 78 4.20 -8.57 5.11
CA ALA A 78 5.59 -8.93 5.40
C ALA A 78 6.58 -7.83 4.97
N TYR A 79 6.33 -7.20 3.82
CA TYR A 79 7.16 -6.09 3.34
C TYR A 79 6.85 -4.77 4.05
N THR A 80 5.59 -4.45 4.32
CA THR A 80 5.24 -3.23 5.06
C THR A 80 5.87 -3.19 6.45
N HIS A 81 6.07 -4.33 7.12
CA HIS A 81 6.77 -4.38 8.42
C HIS A 81 8.29 -4.48 8.31
N ALA A 82 8.83 -4.91 7.16
CA ALA A 82 10.26 -5.03 6.95
C ALA A 82 10.91 -3.72 6.45
N LEU A 83 10.15 -2.88 5.75
CA LEU A 83 10.65 -1.65 5.13
C LEU A 83 10.51 -0.45 6.08
N SER A 84 11.52 0.42 6.07
CA SER A 84 11.43 1.76 6.67
C SER A 84 10.49 2.67 5.87
N GLU A 85 10.01 3.76 6.46
CA GLU A 85 9.09 4.69 5.81
C GLU A 85 9.64 5.24 4.48
N ASP A 86 10.90 5.69 4.46
CA ASP A 86 11.57 6.15 3.23
C ASP A 86 11.57 5.07 2.14
N GLN A 87 11.83 3.81 2.50
CA GLN A 87 11.81 2.68 1.57
C GLN A 87 10.40 2.36 1.05
N LYS A 88 9.35 2.56 1.88
CA LYS A 88 7.96 2.42 1.45
C LYS A 88 7.60 3.48 0.43
N MET A 89 8.04 4.72 0.65
CA MET A 89 7.82 5.85 -0.25
C MET A 89 8.54 5.65 -1.59
N ASP A 90 9.79 5.19 -1.56
CA ASP A 90 10.56 4.81 -2.76
C ASP A 90 9.87 3.69 -3.54
N LEU A 91 9.33 2.68 -2.84
CA LEU A 91 8.63 1.56 -3.45
C LEU A 91 7.36 2.03 -4.17
N ILE A 92 6.59 2.94 -3.58
CA ILE A 92 5.41 3.54 -4.23
C ILE A 92 5.85 4.20 -5.54
N GLU A 93 6.87 5.06 -5.50
CA GLU A 93 7.33 5.79 -6.67
C GLU A 93 7.76 4.85 -7.82
N GLU A 94 8.45 3.77 -7.51
CA GLU A 94 8.87 2.81 -8.54
C GLU A 94 7.71 1.98 -9.10
N LEU A 95 6.81 1.54 -8.22
CA LEU A 95 5.62 0.80 -8.64
C LEU A 95 4.69 1.66 -9.50
N THR A 96 4.49 2.94 -9.17
CA THR A 96 3.64 3.82 -10.00
C THR A 96 4.27 4.20 -11.34
N ARG A 97 5.61 4.19 -11.44
CA ARG A 97 6.31 4.30 -12.73
C ARG A 97 6.17 3.04 -13.58
N LYS A 98 6.24 1.86 -12.96
CA LYS A 98 6.14 0.55 -13.63
C LYS A 98 4.71 0.25 -14.07
N ILE A 99 3.74 0.45 -13.18
CA ILE A 99 2.36 0.01 -13.35
C ILE A 99 1.58 1.11 -14.07
N ASP A 100 0.86 0.73 -15.11
CA ASP A 100 -0.07 1.65 -15.75
C ASP A 100 -1.44 1.61 -15.08
N ILE A 101 -1.92 2.78 -14.66
CA ILE A 101 -3.11 2.93 -13.83
C ILE A 101 -4.07 3.80 -14.62
N SER A 102 -5.21 3.23 -15.01
CA SER A 102 -6.26 4.00 -15.64
C SER A 102 -6.85 5.01 -14.65
N PHE A 103 -7.39 6.11 -15.18
CA PHE A 103 -8.00 7.14 -14.36
C PHE A 103 -9.14 6.59 -13.47
N ASP A 104 -9.97 5.68 -13.99
CA ASP A 104 -11.05 5.04 -13.21
C ASP A 104 -10.50 4.27 -11.99
N VAL A 105 -9.39 3.56 -12.16
CA VAL A 105 -8.74 2.81 -11.07
C VAL A 105 -8.08 3.77 -10.09
N TYR A 106 -7.46 4.85 -10.57
CA TYR A 106 -6.94 5.91 -9.71
C TYR A 106 -8.04 6.55 -8.85
N GLU A 107 -9.19 6.90 -9.43
CA GLU A 107 -10.32 7.47 -8.69
C GLU A 107 -10.82 6.52 -7.62
N LEU A 108 -10.95 5.23 -7.93
CA LEU A 108 -11.30 4.20 -6.96
C LEU A 108 -10.31 4.15 -5.80
N ILE A 109 -9.00 4.04 -6.09
CA ILE A 109 -7.94 3.99 -5.07
C ILE A 109 -8.03 5.19 -4.14
N VAL A 110 -8.20 6.40 -4.71
CA VAL A 110 -8.29 7.62 -3.92
C VAL A 110 -9.57 7.65 -3.07
N GLN A 111 -10.70 7.17 -3.59
CA GLN A 111 -11.96 7.09 -2.82
C GLN A 111 -11.83 6.15 -1.63
N GLU A 112 -11.27 4.96 -1.81
CA GLU A 112 -11.05 3.99 -0.72
C GLU A 112 -10.03 4.49 0.30
N LEU A 113 -8.93 5.11 -0.13
CA LEU A 113 -7.98 5.75 0.81
C LEU A 113 -8.65 6.86 1.64
N ASN A 114 -9.54 7.67 1.04
CA ASN A 114 -10.31 8.65 1.79
C ASN A 114 -11.28 8.00 2.78
N LYS A 115 -11.85 6.84 2.45
CA LYS A 115 -12.75 6.09 3.32
C LYS A 115 -12.00 5.56 4.54
N ILE A 116 -10.79 5.02 4.32
CA ILE A 116 -9.89 4.52 5.36
C ILE A 116 -9.48 5.67 6.28
N ALA A 117 -8.85 6.74 5.78
CA ALA A 117 -8.40 7.86 6.63
C ALA A 117 -9.53 8.55 7.43
N LYS A 118 -10.77 8.50 6.92
CA LYS A 118 -11.95 9.11 7.58
C LYS A 118 -12.71 8.14 8.47
N SER A 119 -12.26 6.90 8.62
CA SER A 119 -12.85 5.98 9.61
C SER A 119 -12.70 6.54 11.02
N ASP A 120 -11.58 7.22 11.25
CA ASP A 120 -11.28 7.86 12.50
C ASP A 120 -11.90 9.26 12.56
N LYS A 121 -12.18 9.72 13.78
CA LYS A 121 -12.87 11.01 14.01
C LYS A 121 -12.08 12.21 13.48
N TYR A 122 -10.77 12.06 13.31
CA TYR A 122 -9.84 13.06 12.80
C TYR A 122 -8.83 12.38 11.90
N ILE A 123 -8.50 13.01 10.76
CA ILE A 123 -7.38 12.59 9.90
C ILE A 123 -6.10 13.19 10.47
N SER A 124 -5.07 12.37 10.68
CA SER A 124 -3.77 12.83 11.18
C SER A 124 -3.01 13.65 10.13
N VAL A 125 -1.96 14.37 10.55
CA VAL A 125 -1.13 15.14 9.60
C VAL A 125 -0.34 14.18 8.72
N GLU A 126 0.05 13.05 9.29
CA GLU A 126 0.78 11.95 8.67
C GLU A 126 -0.07 11.30 7.57
N GLU A 127 -1.31 10.90 7.86
CA GLU A 127 -2.25 10.37 6.88
C GLU A 127 -2.52 11.38 5.75
N HIS A 128 -2.76 12.64 6.11
CA HIS A 128 -3.02 13.68 5.11
C HIS A 128 -1.81 13.88 4.17
N SER A 129 -0.60 13.86 4.73
CA SER A 129 0.64 14.01 3.97
C SER A 129 0.89 12.80 3.06
N LEU A 130 0.66 11.59 3.57
CA LEU A 130 0.79 10.35 2.80
C LEU A 130 -0.25 10.28 1.67
N MET A 131 -1.51 10.63 1.93
CA MET A 131 -2.54 10.72 0.90
C MET A 131 -2.18 11.71 -0.20
N TYR A 132 -1.62 12.87 0.17
CA TYR A 132 -1.15 13.85 -0.80
C TYR A 132 -0.02 13.30 -1.66
N PHE A 133 0.98 12.65 -1.04
CA PHE A 133 2.07 11.98 -1.76
C PHE A 133 1.56 10.91 -2.73
N ILE A 134 0.68 10.03 -2.27
CA ILE A 134 0.09 8.96 -3.11
C ILE A 134 -0.63 9.56 -4.32
N ARG A 135 -1.42 10.62 -4.14
CA ARG A 135 -2.10 11.31 -5.25
C ARG A 135 -1.13 11.88 -6.26
N LEU A 136 -0.04 12.50 -5.82
CA LEU A 136 1.01 13.02 -6.71
C LEU A 136 1.66 11.89 -7.52
N LYS A 137 1.94 10.74 -6.89
CA LYS A 137 2.64 9.63 -7.57
C LYS A 137 1.74 8.79 -8.47
N LEU A 138 0.44 8.71 -8.19
CA LEU A 138 -0.51 7.99 -9.04
C LEU A 138 -1.04 8.83 -10.19
N ASN A 139 -1.16 10.16 -10.03
CA ASN A 139 -1.63 11.04 -11.09
C ASN A 139 -0.49 11.36 -12.07
N LYS A 140 -0.35 10.54 -13.12
CA LYS A 140 0.62 10.76 -14.20
C LYS A 140 0.38 12.05 -15.01
N ASP A 141 -0.81 12.65 -14.89
CA ASP A 141 -1.19 13.91 -15.53
C ASP A 141 -1.04 15.13 -14.61
N TYR A 142 -0.46 14.96 -13.41
CA TYR A 142 -0.02 16.10 -12.59
C TYR A 142 1.18 16.76 -13.30
N ASN A 143 0.88 17.55 -14.32
CA ASN A 143 1.83 18.40 -14.99
C ASN A 143 2.39 19.37 -13.95
N ASP A 144 3.68 19.26 -13.62
CA ASP A 144 4.46 20.21 -12.81
C ASP A 144 4.66 21.56 -13.56
N ASN A 145 3.63 22.08 -14.24
CA ASN A 145 3.66 23.35 -14.97
C ASN A 145 2.80 24.41 -14.28
#